data_AF-A0A958Y425-F1
#
_entry.id   AF-A0A958Y425-F1
#
_cell.length_a   1.000
_cell.length_b   1.000
_cell.length_c   1.000
_cell.angle_alpha   90.00
_cell.angle_beta   90.00
_cell.angle_gamma   90.00
#
_symmetry.space_group_name_H-M   'P 1'
#
loop_
_entity.id
_entity.type
_entity.pdbx_description
1 polymer ?
#
loop_
_entity_poly.entity_id
_entity_poly.type
_entity_poly.pdbx_seq_one_letter_code
_entity_poly.pdbx_strand_id
1 'polypeptide(L)' 'MHDGRYATLEEVVDFYGEGLHTSPNADPLMKALPQGGKHFTVQEKSALIAFLKTLTDTSYTTNPELSSPF' A
#
# COMPACT_ATOMS: atom_id res chain seq x y z
N MET A 1 5.00 4.35 2.19
CA MET A 1 5.63 4.28 3.53
C MET A 1 6.04 5.67 3.96
N HIS A 2 6.31 5.91 5.25
CA HIS A 2 6.69 7.24 5.76
C HIS A 2 7.98 7.80 5.13
N ASP A 3 8.82 6.93 4.58
CA ASP A 3 10.09 7.23 3.93
C ASP A 3 10.02 7.24 2.40
N GLY A 4 8.83 7.07 1.81
CA GLY A 4 8.66 7.06 0.36
C GLY A 4 9.36 5.91 -0.38
N ARG A 5 9.77 4.83 0.31
CA ARG A 5 10.59 3.75 -0.30
C ARG A 5 9.93 2.96 -1.45
N TYR A 6 8.61 3.10 -1.63
CA TYR A 6 7.84 2.39 -2.65
C TYR A 6 7.20 3.41 -3.59
N ALA A 7 7.34 3.19 -4.89
CA ALA A 7 6.85 4.08 -5.92
C ALA A 7 5.38 3.78 -6.29
N THR A 8 4.93 2.56 -6.00
CA THR A 8 3.60 2.07 -6.41
C THR A 8 2.79 1.57 -5.22
N LEU A 9 1.46 1.52 -5.39
CA LEU A 9 0.56 0.96 -4.39
C LEU A 9 0.74 -0.56 -4.30
N GLU A 10 1.02 -1.20 -5.43
CA GLU A 10 1.30 -2.62 -5.57
C GLU A 10 2.47 -3.04 -4.67
N GLU A 11 3.59 -2.31 -4.70
CA GLU A 11 4.76 -2.57 -3.84
C GLU A 11 4.44 -2.41 -2.35
N VAL A 12 3.56 -1.45 -2.00
CA VAL A 12 3.09 -1.30 -0.62
C VAL A 12 2.28 -2.51 -0.19
N VAL A 13 1.38 -3.01 -1.02
CA VAL A 13 0.57 -4.20 -0.71
C VAL A 13 1.45 -5.45 -0.64
N ASP A 14 2.45 -5.57 -1.52
CA ASP A 14 3.41 -6.68 -1.51
C ASP A 14 4.24 -6.70 -0.23
N PHE A 15 4.64 -5.54 0.30
CA PHE A 15 5.32 -5.49 1.60
C PHE A 15 4.50 -6.16 2.73
N TYR A 16 3.19 -5.92 2.78
CA TYR A 16 2.32 -6.59 3.76
C TYR A 16 1.96 -8.03 3.38
N GLY A 17 2.13 -8.40 2.11
CA GLY A 17 1.89 -9.74 1.59
C GLY A 17 3.03 -10.71 1.89
N GLU A 18 4.28 -10.28 1.69
CA GLU A 18 5.47 -11.15 1.73
C GLU A 18 6.76 -10.45 2.19
N GLY A 19 6.72 -9.14 2.42
CA GLY A 19 7.90 -8.31 2.71
C GLY A 19 8.08 -7.92 4.17
N LEU A 20 7.33 -8.48 5.12
CA LEU A 20 7.49 -8.14 6.53
C LEU A 20 8.80 -8.68 7.09
N HIS A 21 9.55 -7.79 7.72
CA HIS A 21 10.76 -8.13 8.44
C HIS A 21 10.48 -8.20 9.94
N THR A 22 11.12 -9.16 10.62
CA THR A 22 11.08 -9.21 12.08
C THR A 22 11.75 -7.97 12.66
N SER A 23 11.04 -7.28 13.55
CA SER A 23 11.57 -6.15 14.31
C SER A 23 11.12 -6.27 15.77
N PRO A 24 11.99 -5.97 16.76
CA PRO A 24 11.61 -5.96 18.17
C PRO A 24 10.40 -5.08 18.45
N ASN A 25 10.27 -3.98 17.70
CA ASN A 25 9.24 -2.95 17.90
C ASN A 25 8.00 -3.16 17.00
N ALA A 26 7.95 -4.22 16.19
CA ALA A 26 6.76 -4.52 15.40
C ALA A 26 5.58 -4.93 16.30
N ASP A 27 4.38 -4.58 15.86
CA ASP A 27 3.14 -4.97 16.52
C ASP A 27 3.05 -6.51 16.66
N PRO A 28 2.54 -7.05 17.78
CA PRO A 28 2.39 -8.50 17.97
C PRO A 28 1.59 -9.19 16.86
N LEU A 29 0.56 -8.56 16.30
CA LEU A 29 -0.24 -9.13 15.22
C LEU A 29 0.56 -9.24 13.91
N MET A 30 1.46 -8.28 13.67
CA MET A 30 2.34 -8.31 12.51
C MET A 30 3.39 -9.43 12.65
N LYS A 31 3.87 -9.68 13.87
CA LYS A 31 4.79 -10.79 14.17
C LYS A 31 4.13 -12.16 14.08
N ALA A 32 2.82 -12.24 14.29
CA ALA A 32 2.06 -13.48 14.25
C ALA A 32 1.74 -13.94 12.82
N LEU A 33 1.95 -13.09 11.81
CA LEU A 33 1.73 -13.45 10.41
C LEU A 33 2.79 -14.48 9.95
N PRO A 34 2.36 -15.57 9.29
CA PRO A 34 3.28 -16.59 8.80
C PRO A 34 4.15 -16.03 7.67
N GLN A 35 5.38 -16.56 7.54
CA GLN A 35 6.22 -16.39 6.34
C GLN A 35 6.48 -14.93 5.89
N GLY A 36 6.40 -13.96 6.80
CA GLY A 36 6.69 -12.57 6.48
C GLY A 36 5.52 -11.81 5.85
N GLY A 37 4.27 -12.27 5.99
CA GLY A 37 3.13 -11.47 5.57
C GLY A 37 1.80 -12.19 5.53
N LYS A 38 0.80 -11.51 4.95
CA LYS A 38 -0.55 -12.06 4.80
C LYS A 38 -0.67 -13.06 3.64
N HIS A 39 0.23 -13.02 2.66
CA HIS A 39 0.21 -13.82 1.43
C HIS A 39 -1.13 -13.74 0.69
N PHE A 40 -1.46 -12.55 0.18
CA PHE A 40 -2.66 -12.34 -0.62
C PHE A 40 -2.69 -13.26 -1.85
N THR A 41 -3.87 -13.77 -2.16
CA THR A 41 -4.14 -14.27 -3.52
C THR A 41 -4.09 -13.12 -4.52
N VAL A 42 -3.89 -13.45 -5.81
CA VAL A 42 -3.91 -12.46 -6.90
C VAL A 42 -5.24 -11.68 -6.91
N GLN A 43 -6.34 -12.36 -6.60
CA GLN A 43 -7.68 -11.79 -6.54
C GLN A 43 -7.83 -10.83 -5.35
N GLU A 44 -7.37 -11.21 -4.16
CA GLU A 44 -7.42 -10.31 -2.99
C GLU A 44 -6.54 -9.08 -3.17
N LYS A 45 -5.33 -9.25 -3.72
CA LYS A 45 -4.43 -8.11 -4.01
C LYS A 45 -5.09 -7.14 -4.98
N SER A 46 -5.62 -7.64 -6.09
CA SER A 46 -6.27 -6.80 -7.10
C SER A 46 -7.55 -6.12 -6.56
N ALA A 47 -8.35 -6.82 -5.77
CA ALA A 47 -9.53 -6.25 -5.12
C ALA A 47 -9.17 -5.16 -4.10
N LEU A 48 -8.12 -5.37 -3.29
CA LEU A 48 -7.64 -4.38 -2.33
C LEU A 48 -7.13 -3.12 -3.05
N ILE A 49 -6.33 -3.28 -4.10
CA ILE A 49 -5.84 -2.15 -4.90
C ILE A 49 -7.01 -1.39 -5.55
N ALA A 50 -7.99 -2.12 -6.11
CA ALA A 50 -9.18 -1.51 -6.68
C ALA A 50 -9.97 -0.71 -5.64
N PHE A 51 -10.17 -1.27 -4.45
CA PHE A 51 -10.80 -0.59 -3.33
C PHE A 51 -10.04 0.68 -2.92
N LEU A 52 -8.72 0.61 -2.75
CA LEU A 52 -7.92 1.78 -2.38
C LEU A 52 -7.96 2.87 -3.45
N LYS A 53 -8.03 2.50 -4.73
CA LYS A 53 -8.20 3.46 -5.83
C LYS A 53 -9.54 4.20 -5.80
N THR A 54 -10.58 3.67 -5.14
CA THR A 54 -11.86 4.38 -4.97
C THR A 54 -11.77 5.55 -4.00
N LEU A 55 -10.73 5.59 -3.16
CA LEU A 55 -10.48 6.68 -2.21
C LEU A 55 -9.81 7.90 -2.87
N THR A 56 -9.57 7.84 -4.19
CA THR A 56 -8.99 8.96 -4.94
C THR A 56 -10.02 10.07 -5.09
N ASP A 57 -9.74 11.22 -4.49
CA ASP A 57 -10.51 12.43 -4.76
C ASP A 57 -10.15 12.98 -6.14
N THR A 58 -11.04 12.75 -7.12
CA THR A 58 -10.86 13.22 -8.49
C THR A 58 -10.94 14.73 -8.60
N SER A 59 -11.66 15.41 -7.69
CA SER A 59 -11.72 16.87 -7.69
C SER A 59 -10.37 17.50 -7.33
N TYR A 60 -9.55 16.82 -6.52
CA TYR A 60 -8.19 17.24 -6.22
C TYR A 60 -7.23 16.93 -7.38
N THR A 61 -7.24 15.70 -7.89
CA THR A 61 -6.22 15.26 -8.87
C THR A 61 -6.39 15.87 -10.25
N THR A 62 -7.58 16.36 -10.60
CA THR A 62 -7.85 17.01 -11.90
C THR A 62 -8.12 18.50 -11.77
N ASN A 63 -7.81 19.14 -10.63
CA ASN A 63 -8.06 20.57 -10.44
C ASN A 63 -7.11 21.42 -11.32
N PRO A 64 -7.61 22.20 -12.30
CA PRO A 64 -6.77 23.08 -13.11
C PRO A 64 -6.05 24.15 -12.29
N GLU A 65 -6.63 24.60 -11.17
CA GLU A 65 -6.02 25.63 -10.30
C GLU A 65 -4.81 25.10 -9.52
N LEU A 66 -4.71 23.78 -9.34
CA LEU A 66 -3.59 23.10 -8.68
C LEU A 66 -2.60 22.48 -9.69
N SER A 67 -2.80 22.72 -10.98
CA SER A 67 -1.95 22.18 -12.03
C SER A 67 -0.62 22.94 -12.13
N SER A 68 0.36 22.33 -12.80
CA SER A 68 1.66 22.98 -13.07
C SER A 68 1.45 24.33 -13.77
N PRO A 69 2.06 25.43 -13.28
CA PRO A 69 2.02 26.72 -13.97
C PRO A 69 3.02 26.79 -15.14
N PHE A 70 3.79 25.72 -15.38
CA PHE A 70 4.80 25.58 -16.43
C PHE A 70 4.41 24.46 -17.41
#